data_AF-A0A414KWP6-F1
#
_entry.id   AF-A0A414KWP6-F1
#
_cell.length_a   1.000
_cell.length_b   1.000
_cell.length_c   1.000
_cell.angle_alpha   90.00
_cell.angle_beta   90.00
_cell.angle_gamma   90.00
#
_symmetry.space_group_name_H-M   'P 1'
#
loop_
_entity.id
_entity.type
_entity.pdbx_description
1 polymer ?
#
loop_
_entity_poly.entity_id
_entity_poly.type
_entity_poly.pdbx_seq_one_letter_code
_entity_poly.pdbx_strand_id
1 'polypeptide(L)'
;MRKIDLIVIHCSATRADRCYTEYDLTTDHLRRGFSGAGYHYYIRKNGDIKSLRPVKTPGAHAKGYNAHSIGVCYEGGLDTNG
;
A
#
# COMPACT_ATOMS: atom_id res chain seq x y z
N MET A 1 -1.18 20.94 -10.11
CA MET A 1 -1.35 20.12 -8.89
C MET A 1 -2.28 18.96 -9.24
N ARG A 2 -1.98 17.72 -8.83
CA ARG A 2 -2.81 16.55 -9.14
C ARG A 2 -4.12 16.63 -8.35
N LYS A 3 -5.28 16.60 -9.01
CA LYS A 3 -6.58 16.57 -8.34
C LYS A 3 -6.74 15.20 -7.66
N ILE A 4 -7.06 15.22 -6.37
CA ILE A 4 -7.38 14.02 -5.58
C ILE A 4 -8.81 14.19 -5.08
N ASP A 5 -9.68 13.25 -5.42
CA ASP A 5 -11.08 13.21 -4.97
C ASP A 5 -11.49 11.82 -4.44
N LEU A 6 -10.53 10.90 -4.31
CA LEU A 6 -10.74 9.55 -3.81
C LEU A 6 -9.62 9.09 -2.86
N ILE A 7 -10.00 8.43 -1.77
CA ILE A 7 -9.08 7.64 -0.93
C ILE A 7 -9.49 6.17 -1.08
N VAL A 8 -8.53 5.30 -1.40
CA VAL A 8 -8.77 3.86 -1.54
C VAL A 8 -8.03 3.12 -0.42
N ILE A 9 -8.76 2.39 0.39
CA ILE A 9 -8.22 1.59 1.49
C ILE A 9 -8.05 0.14 1.04
N HIS A 10 -6.88 -0.42 1.30
CA HIS A 10 -6.49 -1.79 0.99
C HIS A 10 -5.92 -2.51 2.22
N CYS A 11 -5.83 -3.84 2.14
CA CYS A 11 -5.00 -4.66 3.02
C CYS A 11 -3.83 -5.26 2.25
N SER A 12 -2.76 -5.67 2.94
CA SER A 12 -1.62 -6.36 2.31
C SER A 12 -1.91 -7.83 2.01
N ALA A 13 -3.06 -8.35 2.43
CA ALA A 13 -3.43 -9.76 2.36
C ALA A 13 -2.35 -10.67 2.96
N THR A 14 -1.84 -10.27 4.14
CA THR A 14 -0.86 -11.06 4.90
C THR A 14 -1.49 -11.62 6.16
N ARG A 15 -1.06 -12.83 6.55
CA ARG A 15 -1.52 -13.52 7.77
C ARG A 15 -1.26 -12.68 9.03
N ALA A 16 -2.18 -12.74 9.98
CA ALA A 16 -2.12 -11.95 11.22
C ALA A 16 -0.87 -12.23 12.08
N ASP A 17 -0.36 -13.47 12.04
CA ASP A 17 0.83 -13.93 12.77
C ASP A 17 2.16 -13.58 12.07
N ARG A 18 2.12 -13.03 10.85
CA ARG A 18 3.31 -12.64 10.09
C ARG A 18 3.61 -11.16 10.28
N CYS A 19 4.87 -10.82 10.51
CA CYS A 19 5.35 -9.44 10.37
C CYS A 19 5.63 -9.17 8.89
N TYR A 20 4.95 -8.19 8.30
CA TYR A 20 5.12 -7.78 6.92
C TYR A 20 5.41 -6.27 6.86
N THR A 21 6.68 -5.95 6.70
CA THR A 21 7.16 -4.57 6.80
C THR A 21 6.93 -3.77 5.52
N GLU A 22 7.08 -2.45 5.61
CA GLU A 22 7.11 -1.57 4.45
C GLU A 22 8.23 -1.92 3.46
N TYR A 23 9.34 -2.48 3.97
CA TYR A 23 10.44 -2.96 3.15
C TYR A 23 10.03 -4.22 2.39
N ASP A 24 9.37 -5.18 3.04
CA ASP A 24 8.86 -6.39 2.41
C ASP A 24 7.83 -6.04 1.32
N LEU A 25 6.87 -5.17 1.66
CA LEU A 25 5.86 -4.65 0.73
C LEU A 25 6.48 -3.97 -0.50
N THR A 26 7.52 -3.17 -0.29
CA THR A 26 8.20 -2.48 -1.40
C THR A 26 8.96 -3.48 -2.25
N THR A 27 9.63 -4.44 -1.64
CA THR A 27 10.39 -5.51 -2.32
C THR A 27 9.47 -6.35 -3.20
N ASP A 28 8.31 -6.75 -2.69
CA ASP A 28 7.34 -7.55 -3.45
C ASP A 28 6.72 -6.76 -4.60
N HIS A 29 6.44 -5.47 -4.43
CA HIS A 29 6.00 -4.61 -5.53
C HIS A 29 7.07 -4.44 -6.61
N LEU A 30 8.34 -4.26 -6.23
CA LEU A 30 9.46 -4.21 -7.19
C LEU A 30 9.57 -5.51 -7.98
N ARG A 31 9.45 -6.66 -7.32
CA ARG A 31 9.43 -8.00 -7.97
C ARG A 31 8.27 -8.17 -8.95
N ARG A 32 7.15 -7.48 -8.71
CA ARG A 32 5.98 -7.44 -9.63
C ARG A 32 6.15 -6.44 -10.78
N GLY A 33 7.33 -5.83 -10.92
CA GLY A 33 7.64 -4.88 -11.99
C GLY A 33 7.15 -3.46 -11.73
N PHE A 34 6.78 -3.12 -10.49
CA PHE A 34 6.45 -1.73 -10.15
C PHE A 34 7.73 -0.94 -9.92
N SER A 35 7.68 0.38 -10.02
CA SER A 35 8.81 1.27 -9.73
C SER A 35 9.10 1.50 -8.24
N GLY A 36 8.43 0.74 -7.37
CA GLY A 36 8.45 0.88 -5.92
C GLY A 36 7.08 0.50 -5.33
N ALA A 37 6.81 0.91 -4.09
CA ALA A 37 5.51 0.66 -3.48
C ALA A 37 4.35 1.23 -4.33
N GLY A 38 3.28 0.45 -4.46
CA GLY A 38 2.06 0.86 -5.17
C GLY A 38 1.18 1.84 -4.38
N TYR A 39 1.33 1.88 -3.06
CA TYR A 39 0.54 2.71 -2.14
C TYR A 39 1.29 4.00 -1.76
N HIS A 40 0.56 5.02 -1.31
CA HIS A 40 1.15 6.25 -0.77
C HIS A 40 1.45 6.11 0.72
N TYR A 41 0.56 5.42 1.45
CA TYR A 41 0.72 5.17 2.88
C TYR A 41 0.57 3.69 3.20
N TYR A 42 1.31 3.24 4.21
CA TYR A 42 1.20 1.91 4.78
C TYR A 42 1.10 1.97 6.30
N ILE A 43 0.09 1.32 6.87
CA ILE A 43 -0.18 1.30 8.32
C ILE A 43 0.29 -0.05 8.87
N ARG A 44 1.27 -0.03 9.76
CA ARG A 44 1.82 -1.22 10.41
C ARG A 44 0.89 -1.71 11.53
N LYS A 45 1.03 -2.98 11.94
CA LYS A 45 0.24 -3.54 13.07
C LYS A 45 0.43 -2.80 14.40
N ASN A 46 1.58 -2.16 14.59
CA ASN A 46 1.86 -1.33 15.77
C ASN A 46 1.24 0.08 15.69
N GLY A 47 0.52 0.41 14.62
CA GLY A 47 -0.08 1.73 14.40
C GLY A 47 0.81 2.74 13.67
N ASP A 48 2.08 2.41 13.39
CA ASP A 48 2.96 3.32 12.64
C ASP A 48 2.43 3.56 11.23
N ILE A 49 2.45 4.82 10.80
CA ILE A 49 2.15 5.22 9.43
C ILE A 49 3.46 5.45 8.69
N LYS A 50 3.69 4.66 7.64
CA LYS A 50 4.85 4.78 6.75
C LYS A 50 4.44 5.52 5.49
N SER A 51 5.16 6.59 5.18
CA SER A 51 5.03 7.31 3.90
C SER A 51 5.87 6.60 2.86
N LEU A 52 5.24 6.14 1.78
CA LEU A 52 5.88 5.37 0.72
C LEU A 52 5.98 6.22 -0.54
N ARG A 53 5.06 6.03 -1.50
CA ARG A 53 5.06 6.81 -2.74
C ARG A 53 4.60 8.26 -2.48
N PRO A 54 5.31 9.28 -2.99
CA PRO A 54 4.89 10.67 -2.86
C PRO A 54 3.49 10.92 -3.43
N VAL A 55 2.62 11.63 -2.69
CA VAL A 55 1.23 11.95 -3.11
C VAL A 55 1.16 12.74 -4.42
N LYS A 56 2.22 13.48 -4.77
CA LYS A 56 2.32 14.17 -6.06
C LYS A 56 2.40 13.23 -7.28
N THR A 57 2.79 11.97 -7.08
CA THR A 57 2.98 10.96 -8.13
C THR A 57 1.85 9.92 -8.07
N PRO A 58 1.22 9.55 -9.20
CA PRO A 58 0.22 8.49 -9.22
C PRO A 58 0.70 7.18 -8.61
N GLY A 59 -0.20 6.54 -7.85
CA GLY A 59 0.00 5.22 -7.28
C GLY A 59 -0.07 4.08 -8.30
N ALA A 60 0.09 2.86 -7.81
CA ALA A 60 -0.13 1.62 -8.55
C ALA A 60 -0.91 0.62 -7.67
N HIS A 61 -2.08 1.03 -7.18
CA HIS A 61 -2.87 0.29 -6.20
C HIS A 61 -4.30 -0.04 -6.65
N ALA A 62 -4.90 0.79 -7.53
CA ALA A 62 -6.24 0.59 -8.05
C ALA A 62 -6.30 0.97 -9.55
N LYS A 63 -6.34 -0.04 -10.42
CA LYS A 63 -6.40 0.16 -11.88
C LYS A 63 -7.62 1.02 -12.25
N GLY A 64 -7.39 2.07 -13.05
CA GLY A 64 -8.43 3.05 -13.41
C GLY A 64 -8.56 4.25 -12.46
N TYR A 65 -8.08 4.14 -11.23
CA TYR A 65 -8.26 5.18 -10.19
C TYR A 65 -6.97 5.86 -9.74
N ASN A 66 -5.81 5.23 -9.99
CA ASN A 66 -4.48 5.71 -9.56
C ASN A 66 -4.20 7.20 -9.83
N ALA A 67 -4.71 7.77 -10.92
CA ALA A 67 -4.43 9.16 -11.30
C ALA A 67 -5.03 10.20 -10.35
N HIS A 68 -6.15 9.90 -9.69
CA HIS A 68 -6.93 10.84 -8.87
C HIS A 68 -7.18 10.34 -7.44
N SER A 69 -6.49 9.26 -7.01
CA SER A 69 -6.69 8.67 -5.70
C SER A 69 -5.45 8.55 -4.81
N ILE A 70 -5.63 8.61 -3.50
CA ILE A 70 -4.61 8.20 -2.52
C ILE A 70 -4.89 6.77 -2.07
N GLY A 71 -4.00 5.83 -2.41
CA GLY A 71 -3.99 4.48 -1.84
C GLY A 71 -3.34 4.41 -0.46
N VAL A 72 -4.06 3.85 0.50
CA VAL A 72 -3.59 3.49 1.85
C VAL A 72 -3.73 1.99 2.02
N CYS A 73 -2.68 1.32 2.46
CA CYS A 73 -2.71 -0.11 2.76
C CYS A 73 -2.44 -0.32 4.26
N TYR A 74 -3.13 -1.25 4.92
CA TYR A 74 -2.76 -1.69 6.26
C TYR A 74 -2.14 -3.10 6.23
N GLU A 75 -1.22 -3.35 7.16
CA GLU A 75 -0.58 -4.65 7.37
C GLU A 75 -1.60 -5.67 7.88
N GLY A 76 -1.84 -6.73 7.10
CA GLY A 76 -2.72 -7.83 7.48
C GLY A 76 -3.82 -8.09 6.45
N GLY A 77 -4.96 -8.59 6.93
CA GLY A 77 -6.15 -8.88 6.12
C GLY A 77 -6.48 -10.37 6.01
N LEU A 78 -5.60 -11.26 6.44
CA LEU A 78 -5.83 -12.70 6.53
C LEU A 78 -5.73 -13.17 7.98
N ASP A 79 -6.44 -14.25 8.32
CA ASP A 79 -6.31 -14.89 9.63
C ASP A 79 -5.01 -15.71 9.73
N THR A 80 -4.86 -16.54 10.76
CA THR A 80 -3.69 -17.40 10.92
C THR A 80 -3.69 -18.60 9.98
N ASN A 81 -4.81 -18.95 9.34
CA ASN A 81 -4.92 -20.07 8.41
C ASN A 81 -4.78 -19.66 6.95
N GLY A 82 -4.93 -18.36 6.66
CA GLY A 82 -4.80 -17.81 5.31
C GLY A 82 -6.16 -17.43 4.76
#